data_AF-A0A2S4KS47-F1
#
_entry.id   AF-A0A2S4KS47-F1
#
_cell.length_a   1.000
_cell.length_b   1.000
_cell.length_c   1.000
_cell.angle_alpha   90.00
_cell.angle_beta   90.00
_cell.angle_gamma   90.00
#
_symmetry.space_group_name_H-M   'P 1'
#
loop_
_entity.id
_entity.type
_entity.pdbx_description
1 polymer ?
#
loop_
_entity_poly.entity_id
_entity_poly.type
_entity_poly.pdbx_seq_one_letter_code
_entity_poly.pdbx_strand_id
1 'polypeptide(L)'
;MSRKGVGIGAFDRSRVTSAHYASHGSSLRATNAQALETQLSVFRSLLQQFAQTHAKDIRSDPSFRAQFARMCTAIGVDPLASSSGGGGSSAAGGGGVGSIWAQLLGKTVNDFYFELAVRVVEVCGATRGENGGLIGLREVRERLSRARGDVEGGGGA
;
A
#
# COMPACT_ATOMS: atom_id res chain seq x y z
N MET A 1 -21.25 17.43 -52.79
CA MET A 1 -20.76 18.67 -52.13
C MET A 1 -21.77 19.06 -51.05
N SER A 2 -21.47 18.77 -49.79
CA SER A 2 -22.35 19.12 -48.66
C SER A 2 -22.25 20.62 -48.40
N ARG A 3 -23.34 21.36 -48.59
CA ARG A 3 -23.40 22.80 -48.29
C ARG A 3 -23.32 22.98 -46.78
N LYS A 4 -22.16 23.44 -46.30
CA LYS A 4 -21.96 23.86 -44.92
C LYS A 4 -22.87 25.06 -44.67
N GLY A 5 -23.99 24.85 -43.96
CA GLY A 5 -24.90 25.94 -43.59
C GLY A 5 -24.14 26.94 -42.73
N VAL A 6 -24.00 28.17 -43.22
CA VAL A 6 -23.41 29.30 -42.49
C VAL A 6 -24.54 30.20 -42.02
N GLY A 7 -24.57 30.53 -40.72
CA GLY A 7 -25.62 31.35 -40.10
C GLY A 7 -25.87 31.00 -38.63
N ILE A 8 -26.73 31.75 -37.94
CA ILE A 8 -27.02 31.61 -36.50
C ILE A 8 -27.46 30.18 -36.11
N GLY A 9 -28.23 29.51 -36.97
CA GLY A 9 -28.63 28.10 -36.75
C GLY A 9 -27.48 27.08 -36.82
N ALA A 10 -26.34 27.43 -37.42
CA ALA A 10 -25.13 26.60 -37.38
C ALA A 10 -24.42 26.70 -36.01
N PHE A 11 -24.52 27.86 -35.35
CA PHE A 11 -23.99 28.08 -34.01
C PHE A 11 -24.79 27.29 -32.96
N ASP A 12 -26.12 27.30 -33.05
CA ASP A 12 -26.97 26.46 -32.19
C ASP A 12 -26.71 24.97 -32.40
N ARG A 13 -26.56 24.54 -33.66
CA ARG A 13 -26.21 23.14 -33.97
C ARG A 13 -24.84 22.75 -33.42
N SER A 14 -23.87 23.68 -33.45
CA SER A 14 -22.54 23.46 -32.86
C SER A 14 -22.60 23.39 -31.33
N ARG A 15 -23.37 24.26 -30.67
CA ARG A 15 -23.58 24.23 -29.21
C ARG A 15 -24.25 22.95 -28.75
N VAL A 16 -25.31 22.54 -29.45
CA VAL A 16 -26.04 21.31 -29.15
C VAL A 16 -25.15 20.08 -29.36
N THR A 17 -24.40 20.00 -30.47
CA THR A 17 -23.44 18.88 -30.65
C THR A 17 -22.33 18.88 -29.60
N SER A 18 -21.75 20.03 -29.25
CA SER A 18 -20.78 20.13 -28.16
C SER A 18 -21.34 19.65 -26.81
N ALA A 19 -22.59 20.02 -26.48
CA ALA A 19 -23.25 19.55 -25.26
C ALA A 19 -23.48 18.03 -25.26
N HIS A 20 -23.88 17.45 -26.40
CA HIS A 20 -24.00 16.00 -26.56
C HIS A 20 -22.65 15.28 -26.44
N TYR A 21 -21.58 15.80 -27.05
CA TYR A 21 -20.26 15.20 -26.89
C TYR A 21 -19.75 15.30 -25.45
N ALA A 22 -20.05 16.41 -24.74
CA ALA A 22 -19.70 16.57 -23.34
C ALA A 22 -20.46 15.57 -22.44
N SER A 23 -21.77 15.38 -22.66
CA SER A 23 -22.57 14.42 -21.88
C SER A 23 -22.17 12.97 -22.17
N HIS A 24 -21.96 12.60 -23.44
CA HIS A 24 -21.45 11.29 -23.82
C HIS A 24 -20.04 11.04 -23.26
N GLY A 25 -19.15 12.04 -23.30
CA GLY A 25 -17.81 11.94 -22.71
C GLY A 25 -17.85 11.76 -21.19
N SER A 26 -18.78 12.46 -20.51
CA SER A 26 -18.99 12.27 -19.07
C SER A 26 -19.50 10.88 -18.75
N SER A 27 -20.49 10.38 -19.51
CA SER A 27 -21.04 9.04 -19.33
C SER A 27 -19.98 7.95 -19.54
N LEU A 28 -19.18 8.06 -20.61
CA LEU A 28 -18.10 7.12 -20.88
C LEU A 28 -17.04 7.09 -19.77
N ARG A 29 -16.66 8.26 -19.25
CA ARG A 29 -15.75 8.35 -18.10
C ARG A 29 -16.35 7.73 -16.84
N ALA A 30 -17.64 7.94 -16.59
CA ALA A 30 -18.33 7.36 -15.44
C ALA A 30 -18.37 5.82 -15.55
N THR A 31 -18.69 5.27 -16.73
CA THR A 31 -18.66 3.81 -16.96
C THR A 31 -17.25 3.24 -16.77
N ASN A 32 -16.22 3.91 -17.31
CA ASN A 32 -14.83 3.48 -17.13
C ASN A 32 -14.42 3.53 -15.65
N ALA A 33 -14.78 4.58 -14.92
CA ALA A 33 -14.50 4.70 -13.50
C ALA A 33 -15.17 3.58 -12.69
N GLN A 34 -16.44 3.29 -12.97
CA GLN A 34 -17.18 2.21 -12.29
C GLN A 34 -16.60 0.82 -12.60
N ALA A 35 -16.17 0.58 -13.85
CA ALA A 35 -15.51 -0.65 -14.23
C ALA A 35 -14.15 -0.82 -13.51
N LEU A 36 -13.35 0.25 -13.45
CA LEU A 36 -12.08 0.27 -12.71
C LEU A 36 -12.29 0.03 -11.22
N GLU A 37 -13.28 0.67 -10.60
CA GLU A 37 -13.61 0.48 -9.19
C GLU A 37 -13.98 -0.99 -8.88
N THR A 38 -14.77 -1.60 -9.75
CA THR A 38 -15.12 -3.02 -9.64
C THR A 38 -13.89 -3.92 -9.77
N GLN A 39 -13.01 -3.63 -10.74
CA GLN A 39 -11.76 -4.39 -10.93
C GLN A 39 -10.83 -4.25 -9.73
N LEU A 40 -10.71 -3.05 -9.15
CA LEU A 40 -9.92 -2.81 -7.93
C LEU A 40 -10.50 -3.56 -6.74
N SER A 41 -11.83 -3.64 -6.60
CA SER A 41 -12.49 -4.47 -5.59
C SER A 41 -12.14 -5.95 -5.74
N VAL A 42 -12.27 -6.51 -6.94
CA VAL A 42 -11.93 -7.92 -7.22
C VAL A 42 -10.45 -8.18 -6.95
N PHE A 43 -9.58 -7.30 -7.42
CA PHE A 43 -8.14 -7.44 -7.22
C PHE A 43 -7.76 -7.40 -5.74
N ARG A 44 -8.39 -6.53 -4.94
CA ARG A 44 -8.20 -6.50 -3.48
C ARG A 44 -8.56 -7.84 -2.85
N SER A 45 -9.70 -8.44 -3.23
CA SER A 45 -10.12 -9.76 -2.73
C SER A 45 -9.17 -10.89 -3.14
N LEU A 46 -8.60 -10.82 -4.34
CA LEU A 46 -7.62 -11.81 -4.81
C LEU A 46 -6.27 -11.66 -4.10
N LEU A 47 -5.77 -10.43 -3.95
CA LEU A 47 -4.53 -10.16 -3.22
C LEU A 47 -4.70 -10.55 -1.74
N GLN A 48 -5.91 -10.44 -1.21
CA GLN A 48 -6.30 -10.89 0.11
C GLN A 48 -6.14 -12.41 0.27
N GLN A 49 -6.74 -13.16 -0.65
CA GLN A 49 -6.63 -14.61 -0.65
C GLN A 49 -5.17 -15.05 -0.82
N PHE A 50 -4.44 -14.39 -1.75
CA PHE A 50 -3.02 -14.64 -1.98
C PHE A 50 -2.17 -14.45 -0.72
N ALA A 51 -2.40 -13.34 0.00
CA ALA A 51 -1.73 -13.03 1.25
C ALA A 51 -1.95 -14.11 2.31
N GLN A 52 -3.17 -14.63 2.46
CA GLN A 52 -3.50 -15.68 3.41
C GLN A 52 -2.85 -17.01 3.04
N THR A 53 -2.90 -17.40 1.77
CA THR A 53 -2.32 -18.66 1.28
C THR A 53 -0.80 -18.66 1.39
N HIS A 54 -0.14 -17.54 1.08
CA HIS A 54 1.32 -17.43 1.05
C HIS A 54 1.91 -16.72 2.29
N ALA A 55 1.16 -16.63 3.40
CA ALA A 55 1.59 -15.92 4.60
C ALA A 55 2.91 -16.44 5.20
N LYS A 56 3.21 -17.74 5.04
CA LYS A 56 4.48 -18.33 5.47
C LYS A 56 5.62 -17.86 4.58
N ASP A 57 5.43 -17.90 3.27
CA ASP A 57 6.44 -17.53 2.27
C ASP A 57 6.78 -16.04 2.35
N ILE A 58 5.77 -15.18 2.57
CA ILE A 58 5.95 -13.73 2.81
C ILE A 58 6.83 -13.47 4.04
N ARG A 59 6.77 -14.34 5.06
CA ARG A 59 7.60 -14.18 6.27
C ARG A 59 9.01 -14.71 6.07
N SER A 60 9.17 -15.88 5.45
CA SER A 60 10.46 -16.54 5.32
C SER A 60 11.35 -15.95 4.23
N ASP A 61 10.79 -15.52 3.10
CA ASP A 61 11.57 -15.00 1.98
C ASP A 61 11.51 -13.46 1.90
N PRO A 62 12.62 -12.75 2.17
CA PRO A 62 12.67 -11.29 2.06
C PRO A 62 12.48 -10.78 0.63
N SER A 63 12.88 -11.54 -0.39
CA SER A 63 12.75 -11.14 -1.80
C SER A 63 11.29 -11.17 -2.23
N PHE A 64 10.60 -12.27 -1.90
CA PHE A 64 9.16 -12.40 -2.15
C PHE A 64 8.35 -11.35 -1.40
N ARG A 65 8.67 -11.09 -0.11
CA ARG A 65 8.06 -10.01 0.67
C ARG A 65 8.18 -8.64 0.00
N ALA A 66 9.35 -8.32 -0.56
CA ALA A 66 9.59 -7.05 -1.24
C ALA A 66 8.81 -6.93 -2.57
N GLN A 67 8.59 -8.03 -3.27
CA GLN A 67 7.76 -8.05 -4.48
C GLN A 67 6.28 -7.89 -4.14
N PHE A 68 5.82 -8.61 -3.13
CA PHE A 68 4.46 -8.49 -2.60
C PHE A 68 4.14 -7.06 -2.13
N ALA A 69 5.05 -6.43 -1.39
CA ALA A 69 4.91 -5.04 -0.96
C ALA A 69 4.83 -4.07 -2.15
N ARG A 70 5.66 -4.26 -3.18
CA ARG A 70 5.60 -3.46 -4.42
C ARG A 70 4.24 -3.56 -5.11
N MET A 71 3.68 -4.78 -5.20
CA MET A 71 2.36 -5.00 -5.78
C MET A 71 1.27 -4.26 -5.00
N CYS A 72 1.33 -4.28 -3.67
CA CYS A 72 0.42 -3.51 -2.82
C CYS A 72 0.54 -2.00 -3.11
N THR A 73 1.76 -1.46 -3.12
CA THR A 73 1.98 -0.02 -3.32
C THR A 73 1.50 0.50 -4.68
N ALA A 74 1.61 -0.31 -5.74
CA ALA A 74 1.16 0.06 -7.09
C ALA A 74 -0.34 0.37 -7.17
N ILE A 75 -1.12 -0.11 -6.21
CA ILE A 75 -2.59 0.00 -6.18
C ILE A 75 -3.04 1.01 -5.12
N GLY A 76 -2.09 1.71 -4.49
CA GLY A 76 -2.36 2.61 -3.37
C GLY A 76 -2.74 1.86 -2.09
N VAL A 77 -2.32 0.61 -1.99
CA VAL A 77 -2.48 -0.20 -0.79
C VAL A 77 -1.15 -0.24 -0.04
N ASP A 78 -1.16 0.17 1.23
CA ASP A 78 -0.01 -0.01 2.11
C ASP A 78 -0.21 -1.28 2.97
N PRO A 79 0.65 -2.31 2.83
CA PRO A 79 0.56 -3.53 3.63
C PRO A 79 0.84 -3.31 5.12
N LEU A 80 1.43 -2.16 5.50
CA LEU A 80 1.71 -1.76 6.87
C LEU A 80 0.68 -0.76 7.43
N ALA A 81 -0.24 -0.25 6.60
CA ALA A 81 -1.26 0.70 7.03
C ALA A 81 -2.33 0.02 7.92
N SER A 82 -2.10 0.16 9.22
CA SER A 82 -2.99 0.10 10.38
C SER A 82 -3.75 -1.20 10.64
N SER A 83 -3.20 -2.02 11.57
CA SER A 83 -3.95 -2.92 12.46
C SER A 83 -4.59 -2.18 13.64
N SER A 84 -4.34 -0.88 13.78
CA SER A 84 -4.92 -0.03 14.82
C SER A 84 -6.36 0.35 14.48
N GLY A 85 -7.29 -0.56 14.73
CA GLY A 85 -8.67 -0.18 14.95
C GLY A 85 -8.77 0.62 16.26
N GLY A 86 -8.92 1.94 16.16
CA GLY A 86 -9.42 2.79 17.24
C GLY A 86 -8.45 3.85 17.77
N GLY A 87 -8.69 5.11 17.38
CA GLY A 87 -8.35 6.28 18.20
C GLY A 87 -7.03 7.01 17.89
N GLY A 88 -7.15 8.15 17.19
CA GLY A 88 -6.34 9.34 17.42
C GLY A 88 -4.87 9.32 16.96
N SER A 89 -4.60 9.91 15.79
CA SER A 89 -3.69 11.06 15.69
C SER A 89 -3.61 11.54 14.24
N SER A 90 -4.03 12.78 14.08
CA SER A 90 -3.82 13.66 12.94
C SER A 90 -2.33 13.82 12.60
N ALA A 91 -1.90 13.36 11.43
CA ALA A 91 -0.87 14.00 10.62
C ALA A 91 -0.80 13.35 9.23
N ALA A 92 -0.79 14.21 8.19
CA ALA A 92 -0.68 13.92 6.76
C ALA A 92 -1.92 13.33 6.09
N GLY A 93 -2.58 14.20 5.32
CA GLY A 93 -3.83 13.92 4.63
C GLY A 93 -3.69 12.91 3.48
N GLY A 94 -4.76 12.14 3.33
CA GLY A 94 -4.99 11.21 2.24
C GLY A 94 -6.08 10.26 2.70
N GLY A 95 -7.31 10.43 2.18
CA GLY A 95 -8.41 9.48 2.39
C GLY A 95 -8.07 8.15 1.71
N GLY A 96 -7.18 7.39 2.33
CA GLY A 96 -6.71 6.10 1.85
C GLY A 96 -7.54 4.99 2.48
N VAL A 97 -7.79 3.96 1.69
CA VAL A 97 -8.36 2.66 2.08
C VAL A 97 -7.37 1.94 3.01
N GLY A 98 -7.12 2.49 4.19
CA GLY A 98 -6.31 1.91 5.25
C GLY A 98 -7.20 1.09 6.17
N SER A 99 -6.95 -0.22 6.26
CA SER A 99 -7.38 -1.18 7.30
C SER A 99 -7.73 -2.57 6.76
N ILE A 100 -8.01 -2.73 5.46
CA ILE A 100 -8.36 -4.05 4.91
C ILE A 100 -7.19 -5.02 5.08
N TRP A 101 -5.97 -4.54 4.92
CA TRP A 101 -4.77 -5.37 4.85
C TRP A 101 -4.24 -5.78 6.20
N ALA A 102 -4.32 -4.94 7.22
CA ALA A 102 -3.83 -5.29 8.54
C ALA A 102 -4.71 -6.31 9.29
N GLN A 103 -6.01 -6.33 8.97
CA GLN A 103 -6.93 -7.37 9.45
C GLN A 103 -6.67 -8.74 8.77
N LEU A 104 -5.84 -8.79 7.73
CA LEU A 104 -5.93 -9.82 6.70
C LEU A 104 -4.60 -10.46 6.26
N LEU A 105 -3.55 -9.65 6.08
CA LEU A 105 -2.16 -10.07 6.18
C LEU A 105 -1.81 -10.54 7.59
N GLY A 106 -2.76 -10.38 8.51
CA GLY A 106 -2.73 -10.91 9.84
C GLY A 106 -1.83 -10.09 10.76
N LYS A 107 -2.04 -10.32 12.05
CA LYS A 107 -1.14 -9.89 13.11
C LYS A 107 0.32 -10.23 12.78
N THR A 108 0.60 -11.28 12.02
CA THR A 108 1.93 -11.91 11.85
C THR A 108 2.92 -11.16 10.95
N VAL A 109 2.50 -10.57 9.83
CA VAL A 109 3.42 -9.77 8.99
C VAL A 109 3.70 -8.43 9.67
N ASN A 110 2.66 -7.79 10.22
CA ASN A 110 2.81 -6.57 11.00
C ASN A 110 3.62 -6.82 12.29
N ASP A 111 3.44 -7.96 12.97
CA ASP A 111 4.24 -8.37 14.14
C ASP A 111 5.72 -8.37 13.79
N PHE A 112 6.08 -8.97 12.66
CA PHE A 112 7.48 -9.02 12.24
C PHE A 112 8.09 -7.62 12.09
N TYR A 113 7.35 -6.68 11.49
CA TYR A 113 7.82 -5.30 11.34
C TYR A 113 7.84 -4.53 12.67
N PHE A 114 6.86 -4.74 13.54
CA PHE A 114 6.83 -4.13 14.87
C PHE A 114 7.95 -4.68 15.77
N GLU A 115 8.16 -6.00 15.78
CA GLU A 115 9.25 -6.67 16.49
C GLU A 115 10.61 -6.19 15.98
N LEU A 116 10.78 -6.10 14.66
CA LEU A 116 12.00 -5.55 14.07
C LEU A 116 12.23 -4.09 14.50
N ALA A 117 11.18 -3.27 14.53
CA ALA A 117 11.27 -1.88 14.97
C ALA A 117 11.68 -1.77 16.44
N VAL A 118 11.10 -2.58 17.33
CA VAL A 118 11.47 -2.63 18.75
C VAL A 118 12.95 -3.01 18.91
N ARG A 119 13.40 -4.07 18.22
CA ARG A 119 14.81 -4.49 18.26
C ARG A 119 15.76 -3.40 17.75
N VAL A 120 15.38 -2.66 16.72
CA VAL A 120 16.17 -1.50 16.24
C VAL A 120 16.28 -0.44 17.32
N VAL A 121 15.18 -0.12 18.02
CA VAL A 121 15.17 0.85 19.13
C VAL A 121 16.06 0.37 20.28
N GLU A 122 16.02 -0.90 20.63
CA GLU A 122 16.89 -1.49 21.65
C GLU A 122 18.37 -1.37 21.30
N VAL A 123 18.75 -1.70 20.05
CA VAL A 123 20.14 -1.54 19.57
C VAL A 123 20.56 -0.08 19.58
N CYS A 124 19.71 0.84 19.12
CA CYS A 124 20.01 2.27 19.17
C CYS A 124 20.13 2.78 20.62
N GLY A 125 19.29 2.30 21.53
CA GLY A 125 19.33 2.63 22.95
C GLY A 125 20.61 2.14 23.64
N ALA A 126 20.97 0.88 23.43
CA ALA A 126 22.16 0.26 24.00
C ALA A 126 23.46 0.94 23.54
N THR A 127 23.46 1.47 22.31
CA THR A 127 24.68 1.96 21.67
C THR A 127 24.84 3.47 21.79
N ARG A 128 23.80 4.16 22.28
CA ARG A 128 23.73 5.61 22.45
C ARG A 128 24.90 6.20 23.26
N GLY A 129 25.38 5.48 24.26
CA GLY A 129 26.51 5.93 25.09
C GLY A 129 27.86 5.89 24.37
N GLU A 130 28.01 5.05 23.35
CA GLU A 130 29.26 4.86 22.61
C GLU A 130 29.33 5.74 21.36
N ASN A 131 28.19 5.92 20.68
CA ASN A 131 28.13 6.53 19.35
C ASN A 131 27.39 7.88 19.32
N GLY A 132 26.92 8.38 20.46
CA GLY A 132 26.20 9.65 20.56
C GLY A 132 24.78 9.61 19.98
N GLY A 133 24.22 8.43 19.73
CA GLY A 133 22.87 8.25 19.18
C GLY A 133 22.80 8.17 17.65
N LEU A 134 23.94 8.02 16.97
CA LEU A 134 24.02 7.79 15.53
C LEU A 134 24.69 6.45 15.25
N ILE A 135 24.06 5.63 14.41
CA ILE A 135 24.58 4.31 14.04
C ILE A 135 24.33 4.03 12.56
N GLY A 136 25.31 3.45 11.88
CA GLY A 136 25.18 3.10 10.47
C GLY A 136 24.23 1.92 10.27
N LEU A 137 23.42 1.94 9.20
CA LEU A 137 22.46 0.86 8.91
C LEU A 137 23.12 -0.51 8.78
N ARG A 138 24.32 -0.57 8.20
CA ARG A 138 25.10 -1.81 8.09
C ARG A 138 25.43 -2.41 9.46
N GLU A 139 25.80 -1.55 10.41
CA GLU A 139 26.16 -1.94 11.77
C GLU A 139 24.92 -2.38 12.58
N VAL A 140 23.81 -1.65 12.47
CA VAL A 140 22.51 -2.08 13.04
C VAL A 140 22.14 -3.46 12.52
N ARG A 141 22.21 -3.69 11.20
CA ARG A 141 21.90 -4.98 10.59
C ARG A 141 22.79 -6.11 11.13
N GLU A 142 24.09 -5.86 11.27
CA GLU A 142 25.05 -6.82 11.80
C GLU A 142 24.73 -7.17 13.27
N ARG A 143 24.46 -6.16 14.11
CA ARG A 143 24.06 -6.35 15.51
C ARG A 143 22.73 -7.09 15.65
N LEU A 144 21.74 -6.76 14.84
CA LEU A 144 20.45 -7.48 14.80
C LEU A 144 20.60 -8.93 14.36
N SER A 145 21.48 -9.21 13.39
CA SER A 145 21.72 -10.57 12.91
C SER A 145 22.40 -11.46 13.96
N ARG A 146 23.33 -10.88 14.75
CA ARG A 146 23.97 -11.57 15.88
C ARG A 146 22.96 -11.88 16.99
N ALA A 147 22.20 -10.89 17.43
CA ALA A 147 21.18 -11.05 18.47
C ALA A 147 20.08 -12.06 18.08
N ARG A 148 19.88 -12.35 16.79
CA ARG A 148 18.95 -13.39 16.33
C ARG A 148 19.53 -14.81 16.44
N GLY A 149 20.85 -14.97 16.27
CA GLY A 149 21.52 -16.27 16.40
C GLY A 149 21.54 -16.78 17.84
N ASP A 150 21.62 -15.89 18.82
CA ASP A 150 21.61 -16.25 20.24
C ASP A 150 20.23 -16.76 20.73
N VAL A 151 19.14 -16.30 20.11
CA VAL A 151 17.76 -16.69 20.46
C VAL A 151 17.40 -18.08 19.90
N GLU A 152 17.98 -18.48 18.77
CA GLU A 152 17.72 -19.80 18.15
C GLU A 152 18.53 -20.93 18.83
N GLY A 153 19.58 -20.59 19.60
CA GLY A 153 20.41 -21.52 20.35
C GLY A 153 19.98 -21.80 21.80
N GLY A 154 18.93 -21.12 22.31
CA GLY A 154 18.49 -21.21 23.71
C GLY A 154 17.27 -22.10 23.99
N GLY A 155 16.76 -22.83 22.99
CA GLY A 155 15.55 -23.67 23.08
C GLY A 155 15.82 -25.15 23.35
N GLY A 156 16.88 -25.48 24.08
CA GLY A 156 17.26 -26.85 24.40
C GLY A 156 17.84 -26.98 25.80
N ALA A 157 16.96 -26.95 26.81
CA ALA A 157 17.17 -27.50 28.15
C ALA A 157 15.80 -27.78 28.78
#